data_AF-A0A7Y2Z546-F1
#
_entry.id   AF-A0A7Y2Z546-F1
#
_cell.length_a   1.000
_cell.length_b   1.000
_cell.length_c   1.000
_cell.angle_alpha   90.00
_cell.angle_beta   90.00
_cell.angle_gamma   90.00
#
_symmetry.space_group_name_H-M   'P 1'
#
loop_
_entity.id
_entity.type
_entity.pdbx_description
1 polymer ?
#
loop_
_entity_poly.entity_id
_entity_poly.type
_entity_poly.pdbx_seq_one_letter_code
_entity_poly.pdbx_strand_id
1 'polypeptide(L)'
;MKPLYQLFVLAGLGIFAYFYFFNFDNMSETELVNSVMYWYVPLAFGLYGLIAFRIKKRMPETENNVLKYVFSGKDQVILILMILLGLSGLIGLLVLLLPLLIFNVRRPGYDLSVALVGAFLLLILLAVFFKVLWPSL
;
A
#
# COMPACT_ATOMS: atom_id res chain seq x y z
N MET A 1 -1.87 -2.77 -17.25
CA MET A 1 -1.52 -2.22 -15.92
C MET A 1 -1.75 -0.73 -16.03
N LYS A 2 -2.28 -0.06 -15.00
CA LYS A 2 -2.43 1.39 -15.05
C LYS A 2 -1.04 1.98 -14.75
N PRO A 3 -0.36 2.64 -15.72
CA PRO A 3 1.02 3.12 -15.53
C PRO A 3 1.17 4.02 -14.31
N LEU A 4 0.10 4.72 -13.95
CA LEU A 4 -0.04 5.49 -12.72
C LEU A 4 0.47 4.74 -11.48
N TYR A 5 -0.05 3.55 -11.18
CA TYR A 5 0.30 2.86 -9.94
C TYR A 5 1.75 2.37 -9.93
N GLN A 6 2.27 1.99 -11.09
CA GLN A 6 3.68 1.59 -11.24
C GLN A 6 4.60 2.78 -11.01
N LEU A 7 4.26 3.95 -11.56
CA LEU A 7 5.01 5.19 -11.34
C LEU A 7 5.07 5.52 -9.85
N PHE A 8 3.97 5.37 -9.12
CA PHE A 8 3.92 5.62 -7.68
C PHE A 8 4.75 4.61 -6.87
N VAL A 9 4.75 3.32 -7.23
CA VAL A 9 5.65 2.33 -6.62
C VAL A 9 7.11 2.69 -6.89
N LEU A 10 7.46 3.01 -8.13
CA LEU A 10 8.83 3.38 -8.51
C LEU A 10 9.29 4.67 -7.82
N ALA A 11 8.41 5.67 -7.72
CA ALA A 11 8.69 6.91 -7.01
C ALA A 11 8.92 6.64 -5.51
N GLY A 12 8.05 5.85 -4.86
CA GLY A 12 8.23 5.47 -3.46
C GLY A 12 9.55 4.74 -3.22
N LEU A 13 9.87 3.73 -4.04
CA LEU A 13 11.14 3.00 -3.93
C LEU A 13 12.35 3.89 -4.22
N GLY A 14 12.25 4.80 -5.19
CA GLY A 14 13.32 5.73 -5.53
C GLY A 14 13.60 6.73 -4.40
N ILE A 15 12.56 7.30 -3.80
CA ILE A 15 12.68 8.21 -2.65
C ILE A 15 13.23 7.46 -1.43
N PHE A 16 12.76 6.23 -1.17
CA PHE A 16 13.30 5.37 -0.12
C PHE A 16 14.80 5.14 -0.33
N ALA A 17 15.21 4.71 -1.52
CA ALA A 17 16.61 4.46 -1.84
C ALA A 17 17.46 5.74 -1.72
N TYR A 18 16.93 6.88 -2.14
CA TYR A 18 17.61 8.16 -1.98
C TYR A 18 17.91 8.46 -0.50
N PHE A 19 16.90 8.41 0.36
CA PHE A 19 17.10 8.71 1.78
C PHE A 19 18.05 7.72 2.46
N TYR A 20 17.91 6.42 2.21
CA TYR A 20 18.70 5.41 2.90
C TYR A 20 20.13 5.23 2.38
N PHE A 21 20.39 5.45 1.09
CA PHE A 21 21.73 5.24 0.51
C PHE A 21 22.53 6.51 0.30
N PHE A 22 21.88 7.68 0.18
CA PHE A 22 22.56 8.92 -0.18
C PHE A 22 22.41 10.05 0.84
N ASN A 23 21.40 10.00 1.71
CA ASN A 23 21.14 11.09 2.65
C ASN A 23 21.04 10.65 4.12
N PHE A 24 21.27 9.38 4.43
CA PHE A 24 21.03 8.81 5.76
C PHE A 24 21.87 9.49 6.83
N ASP A 25 23.18 9.64 6.58
CA ASP A 25 24.13 10.22 7.55
C ASP A 25 23.97 11.74 7.73
N ASN A 26 23.22 12.39 6.83
CA ASN A 26 23.01 13.83 6.84
C ASN A 26 21.68 14.25 7.49
N MET A 27 20.92 13.28 8.03
CA MET A 27 19.60 13.52 8.61
C MET A 27 19.62 13.20 10.10
N SER A 28 19.01 14.08 10.89
CA SER A 28 18.64 13.77 12.27
C SER A 28 17.61 12.64 12.31
N GLU A 29 17.48 11.98 13.47
CA GLU A 29 16.48 10.92 13.68
C GLU A 29 15.06 11.41 13.34
N THR A 30 14.71 12.63 13.77
CA THR A 30 13.41 13.25 13.48
C THR A 30 13.21 13.51 11.99
N GLU A 31 14.25 13.95 11.28
CA GLU A 31 14.17 14.12 9.82
C GLU A 31 13.99 12.76 9.12
N LEU A 32 14.70 11.73 9.57
CA LEU A 32 14.58 10.38 9.02
C LEU A 32 13.17 9.82 9.22
N VAL A 33 12.58 10.01 10.41
CA VAL A 33 11.20 9.65 10.73
C VAL A 33 10.21 10.40 9.83
N ASN A 34 10.35 11.72 9.71
CA ASN A 34 9.49 12.53 8.85
C ASN A 34 9.62 12.14 7.36
N SER A 35 10.80 11.67 6.96
CA SER A 35 11.04 11.21 5.59
C SER A 35 10.20 10.00 5.18
N VAL A 36 9.79 9.19 6.16
CA VAL A 36 8.95 8.00 5.93
C VAL A 36 7.69 8.34 5.16
N MET A 37 7.05 9.47 5.46
CA MET A 37 5.83 9.87 4.76
C MET A 37 6.04 10.07 3.26
N TYR A 38 7.21 10.55 2.84
CA TYR A 38 7.48 10.87 1.43
C TYR A 38 7.64 9.65 0.55
N TRP A 39 8.21 8.56 1.06
CA TRP A 39 8.35 7.32 0.29
C TRP A 39 7.25 6.30 0.57
N TYR A 40 6.70 6.29 1.79
CA TYR A 40 5.70 5.31 2.21
C TYR A 40 4.33 5.54 1.58
N VAL A 41 3.86 6.80 1.55
CA VAL A 41 2.56 7.16 0.95
C VAL A 41 2.47 6.79 -0.53
N PRO A 42 3.42 7.18 -1.40
CA PRO A 42 3.34 6.80 -2.81
C PRO A 42 3.49 5.29 -3.01
N LEU A 43 4.30 4.61 -2.20
CA LEU A 43 4.46 3.16 -2.26
C LEU A 43 3.16 2.43 -1.89
N ALA A 44 2.52 2.83 -0.79
CA ALA A 44 1.21 2.33 -0.38
C ALA A 44 0.14 2.55 -1.45
N PHE A 45 0.01 3.77 -1.97
CA PHE A 45 -0.94 4.10 -3.03
C PHE A 45 -0.73 3.24 -4.27
N GLY A 46 0.52 3.08 -4.71
CA GLY A 46 0.89 2.27 -5.84
C GLY A 46 0.56 0.79 -5.65
N LEU A 47 0.92 0.21 -4.51
CA LEU A 47 0.65 -1.21 -4.20
C LEU A 47 -0.85 -1.50 -4.13
N TYR A 48 -1.62 -0.71 -3.38
CA TYR A 48 -3.08 -0.87 -3.31
C TYR A 48 -3.73 -0.75 -4.69
N GLY A 49 -3.32 0.24 -5.48
CA GLY A 49 -3.84 0.43 -6.83
C GLY A 49 -3.52 -0.74 -7.76
N LEU A 50 -2.31 -1.30 -7.69
CA LEU A 50 -1.93 -2.48 -8.47
C LEU A 50 -2.74 -3.72 -8.07
N ILE A 51 -2.89 -3.96 -6.76
CA ILE A 51 -3.69 -5.07 -6.23
C ILE A 51 -5.14 -4.95 -6.71
N ALA A 52 -5.77 -3.79 -6.48
CA ALA A 52 -7.16 -3.54 -6.83
C ALA A 52 -7.41 -3.60 -8.34
N PHE A 53 -6.52 -3.02 -9.14
CA PHE A 53 -6.58 -3.10 -10.61
C PHE A 53 -6.52 -4.54 -11.09
N ARG A 54 -5.66 -5.36 -10.48
CA ARG A 54 -5.49 -6.76 -10.86
C ARG A 54 -6.70 -7.61 -10.47
N ILE A 55 -7.24 -7.41 -9.26
CA ILE A 55 -8.50 -8.03 -8.81
C ILE A 55 -9.62 -7.68 -9.79
N LYS A 56 -9.81 -6.40 -10.09
CA LYS A 56 -10.84 -5.95 -11.04
C LYS A 56 -10.73 -6.60 -12.42
N LYS A 57 -9.51 -6.78 -12.91
CA LYS A 57 -9.26 -7.34 -14.25
C LYS A 57 -9.38 -8.86 -14.30
N ARG A 58 -9.05 -9.58 -13.22
CA ARG A 58 -8.88 -11.04 -13.23
C ARG A 58 -9.89 -11.82 -12.41
N MET A 59 -10.61 -11.17 -11.50
CA MET A 59 -11.64 -11.84 -10.70
C MET A 59 -12.83 -12.24 -11.59
N PRO A 60 -13.19 -13.54 -11.67
CA PRO A 60 -14.33 -14.02 -12.44
C PRO A 60 -15.64 -13.35 -11.99
N GLU A 61 -16.60 -13.18 -12.91
CA GLU A 61 -17.90 -12.60 -12.59
C GLU A 61 -18.72 -13.46 -11.61
N THR A 62 -18.45 -14.76 -11.58
CA THR A 62 -19.07 -15.71 -10.66
C THR A 62 -18.54 -15.62 -9.22
N GLU A 63 -17.42 -14.93 -9.00
CA GLU A 63 -16.82 -14.77 -7.67
C GLU A 63 -17.21 -13.41 -7.09
N ASN A 64 -17.96 -13.42 -5.98
CA ASN A 64 -18.39 -12.21 -5.29
C ASN A 64 -17.50 -11.84 -4.09
N ASN A 65 -16.57 -12.71 -3.69
CA ASN A 65 -15.75 -12.52 -2.51
C ASN A 65 -14.27 -12.25 -2.88
N VAL A 66 -13.82 -11.03 -2.61
CA VAL A 66 -12.45 -10.58 -2.88
C VAL A 66 -11.42 -11.37 -2.10
N LEU A 67 -11.66 -11.64 -0.81
CA LEU A 67 -10.73 -12.41 0.02
C LEU A 67 -10.58 -13.83 -0.50
N LYS A 68 -11.70 -14.48 -0.82
CA LYS A 68 -11.69 -15.82 -1.40
C LYS A 68 -10.89 -15.84 -2.70
N TYR A 69 -11.04 -14.83 -3.56
CA TYR A 69 -10.23 -14.72 -4.77
C TYR A 69 -8.73 -14.53 -4.46
N VAL A 70 -8.38 -13.57 -3.61
CA VAL A 70 -7.00 -13.24 -3.21
C VAL A 70 -6.28 -14.46 -2.61
N PHE A 71 -6.95 -15.19 -1.71
CA PHE A 71 -6.39 -16.35 -1.02
C PHE A 71 -6.62 -17.69 -1.74
N SER A 72 -7.29 -17.70 -2.90
CA SER A 72 -7.50 -18.93 -3.68
C SER A 72 -6.23 -19.50 -4.32
N GLY A 73 -5.12 -18.74 -4.33
CA GLY A 73 -3.88 -19.11 -5.01
C GLY A 73 -3.94 -19.01 -6.55
N LYS A 74 -5.09 -18.64 -7.13
CA LYS A 74 -5.27 -18.51 -8.60
C LYS A 74 -4.41 -17.41 -9.23
N ASP A 75 -3.97 -16.43 -8.44
CA ASP A 75 -3.15 -15.32 -8.90
C ASP A 75 -1.99 -15.04 -7.93
N GLN A 76 -0.88 -15.75 -8.13
CA GLN A 76 0.32 -15.64 -7.29
C GLN A 76 0.89 -14.22 -7.21
N VAL A 77 0.70 -13.40 -8.25
CA VAL A 77 1.19 -12.02 -8.25
C VAL A 77 0.40 -11.16 -7.26
N ILE A 78 -0.89 -11.40 -7.06
CA ILE A 78 -1.66 -10.71 -6.03
C ILE A 78 -1.10 -11.06 -4.66
N LEU A 79 -0.79 -12.33 -4.42
CA LEU A 79 -0.19 -12.75 -3.15
C LEU A 79 1.15 -12.06 -2.90
N ILE A 80 2.02 -11.97 -3.91
CA ILE A 80 3.30 -11.26 -3.82
C ILE A 80 3.08 -9.77 -3.49
N LEU A 81 2.16 -9.10 -4.19
CA LEU A 81 1.86 -7.69 -3.93
C LEU A 81 1.28 -7.48 -2.53
N MET A 82 0.45 -8.40 -2.04
CA MET A 82 -0.08 -8.39 -0.68
C MET A 82 1.01 -8.59 0.36
N ILE A 83 1.98 -9.47 0.11
CA ILE A 83 3.15 -9.65 0.98
C ILE A 83 4.01 -8.39 0.99
N LEU A 84 4.28 -7.79 -0.16
CA LEU A 84 5.04 -6.53 -0.25
C LEU A 84 4.34 -5.39 0.53
N LEU A 85 3.02 -5.31 0.43
CA LEU A 85 2.22 -4.36 1.21
C LEU A 85 2.22 -4.69 2.71
N GLY A 86 2.26 -5.98 3.08
CA GLY A 86 2.38 -6.43 4.46
C GLY A 86 3.75 -6.15 5.09
N LEU A 87 4.83 -6.35 4.33
CA LEU A 87 6.19 -6.01 4.74
C LEU A 87 6.37 -4.51 4.95
N SER A 88 5.59 -3.69 4.25
CA SER A 88 5.60 -2.24 4.44
C SER A 88 4.92 -1.83 5.77
N GLY A 89 4.11 -2.69 6.41
CA GLY A 89 3.50 -2.40 7.71
C GLY A 89 3.03 -3.65 8.48
N LEU A 90 3.86 -4.14 9.41
CA LEU A 90 3.62 -5.38 10.19
C LEU A 90 2.38 -5.35 11.10
N ILE A 91 1.88 -4.18 11.50
CA ILE A 91 0.87 -4.06 12.59
C ILE A 91 -0.59 -4.20 12.11
N GLY A 92 -0.87 -4.49 10.83
CA GLY A 92 -2.27 -4.60 10.44
C GLY A 92 -2.58 -5.31 9.14
N LEU A 93 -2.25 -6.60 9.00
CA LEU A 93 -2.75 -7.40 7.87
C LEU A 93 -4.29 -7.29 7.69
N LEU A 94 -5.03 -7.11 8.80
CA LEU A 94 -6.47 -6.86 8.80
C LEU A 94 -6.84 -5.46 8.26
N VAL A 95 -6.14 -4.41 8.68
CA VAL A 95 -6.37 -3.04 8.17
C VAL A 95 -5.96 -2.94 6.70
N LEU A 96 -4.97 -3.71 6.28
CA LEU A 96 -4.51 -3.81 4.90
C LEU A 96 -5.57 -4.39 3.95
N LEU A 97 -6.46 -5.24 4.44
CA LEU A 97 -7.50 -5.86 3.64
C LEU A 97 -8.76 -4.99 3.53
N LEU A 98 -8.98 -4.10 4.51
CA LEU A 98 -10.20 -3.31 4.63
C LEU A 98 -10.52 -2.46 3.37
N PRO A 99 -9.57 -1.72 2.77
CA PRO A 99 -9.82 -0.99 1.51
C PRO A 99 -10.34 -1.87 0.38
N LEU A 100 -9.87 -3.12 0.30
CA LEU A 100 -10.25 -4.07 -0.77
C LEU A 100 -11.70 -4.54 -0.65
N LEU A 101 -12.27 -4.48 0.55
CA LEU A 101 -13.58 -5.02 0.90
C LEU A 101 -14.69 -3.98 0.93
N ILE A 102 -14.36 -2.71 1.18
CA ILE A 102 -15.34 -1.63 1.29
C ILE A 102 -16.02 -1.35 -0.05
N PHE A 103 -15.28 -1.49 -1.15
CA PHE A 103 -15.75 -1.09 -2.48
C PHE A 103 -16.17 -2.29 -3.32
N ASN A 104 -17.25 -2.14 -4.07
CA ASN A 104 -17.63 -3.12 -5.08
C ASN A 104 -16.58 -3.14 -6.22
N VAL A 105 -15.98 -4.30 -6.48
CA VAL A 105 -14.95 -4.53 -7.52
C VAL A 105 -15.41 -4.08 -8.90
N ARG A 106 -16.70 -4.19 -9.19
CA ARG A 106 -17.29 -3.85 -10.49
C ARG A 106 -17.50 -2.35 -10.68
N ARG A 107 -17.38 -1.54 -9.62
CA ARG A 107 -17.57 -0.08 -9.69
C ARG A 107 -16.52 0.56 -10.63
N PRO A 108 -16.91 1.56 -11.46
CA PRO A 108 -15.93 2.41 -12.14
C PRO A 108 -15.04 3.10 -11.11
N GLY A 109 -13.72 3.07 -11.33
CA GLY A 109 -12.74 3.65 -10.40
C GLY A 109 -12.46 2.85 -9.12
N TYR A 110 -12.93 1.60 -8.97
CA TYR A 110 -12.59 0.72 -7.83
C TYR A 110 -11.10 0.76 -7.46
N ASP A 111 -10.22 0.63 -8.46
CA ASP A 111 -8.76 0.67 -8.30
C ASP A 111 -8.26 1.98 -7.67
N LEU A 112 -8.85 3.11 -8.04
CA LEU A 112 -8.48 4.41 -7.48
C LEU A 112 -9.02 4.61 -6.08
N SER A 113 -10.28 4.22 -5.82
CA SER A 113 -10.90 4.31 -4.49
C SER A 113 -10.15 3.47 -3.46
N VAL A 114 -9.78 2.24 -3.82
CA VAL A 114 -8.95 1.38 -2.96
C VAL A 114 -7.58 2.01 -2.72
N ALA A 115 -6.91 2.52 -3.75
CA ALA A 115 -5.60 3.16 -3.62
C ALA A 115 -5.61 4.36 -2.67
N LEU A 116 -6.61 5.24 -2.81
CA LEU A 116 -6.76 6.42 -1.96
C LEU A 116 -7.07 6.04 -0.50
N VAL A 117 -8.07 5.19 -0.28
CA VAL A 117 -8.46 4.79 1.09
C VAL A 117 -7.35 3.98 1.76
N GLY A 118 -6.71 3.07 1.03
CA GLY A 118 -5.61 2.28 1.55
C GLY A 118 -4.40 3.12 1.95
N ALA A 119 -3.98 4.06 1.10
CA ALA A 119 -2.92 4.99 1.43
C ALA A 119 -3.29 5.89 2.61
N PHE A 120 -4.54 6.38 2.67
CA PHE A 120 -5.02 7.22 3.77
C PHE A 120 -5.06 6.47 5.10
N LEU A 121 -5.58 5.24 5.13
CA LEU A 121 -5.58 4.41 6.35
C LEU A 121 -4.17 4.10 6.83
N LEU A 122 -3.26 3.79 5.90
CA LEU A 122 -1.85 3.57 6.25
C LEU A 122 -1.18 4.84 6.76
N LEU A 123 -1.51 6.01 6.22
CA LEU A 123 -1.03 7.29 6.73
C LEU A 123 -1.51 7.54 8.16
N ILE A 124 -2.79 7.27 8.46
CA ILE A 124 -3.33 7.35 9.82
C ILE A 124 -2.58 6.40 10.74
N LEU A 125 -2.42 5.13 10.34
CA LEU A 125 -1.70 4.15 11.14
C LEU A 125 -0.25 4.56 11.40
N LEU A 126 0.43 5.11 10.38
CA LEU A 126 1.79 5.61 10.52
C LEU A 126 1.85 6.80 11.49
N ALA A 127 0.91 7.74 11.38
CA ALA A 127 0.83 8.88 12.28
C ALA A 127 0.53 8.46 13.72
N VAL A 128 -0.36 7.47 13.91
CA VAL A 128 -0.65 6.88 15.24
C VAL A 128 0.58 6.16 15.78
N PHE A 129 1.30 5.41 14.94
CA PHE A 129 2.51 4.71 15.33
C PHE A 129 3.55 5.69 15.91
N PHE A 130 3.88 6.77 15.18
CA PHE A 130 4.85 7.76 15.67
C PHE A 130 4.32 8.59 16.84
N LYS A 131 3.03 8.97 16.87
CA LYS A 131 2.52 9.84 17.94
C LYS A 131 2.15 9.11 19.24
N VAL A 132 1.76 7.84 19.16
CA VAL A 132 1.19 7.09 20.30
C VAL A 132 2.13 6.00 20.78
N LEU A 133 2.68 5.20 19.86
CA LEU A 133 3.53 4.07 20.23
C LEU A 133 4.99 4.49 20.44
N TRP A 134 5.46 5.47 19.67
CA TRP A 134 6.82 5.99 19.74
C TRP A 134 6.87 7.53 19.87
N PRO A 135 6.22 8.13 20.90
CA PRO A 135 6.12 9.59 21.04
C PRO A 135 7.47 10.30 21.25
N SER A 136 8.54 9.55 21.53
CA SER A 136 9.89 10.08 21.70
C SER A 136 10.69 10.19 20.39
N LEU A 137 10.13 9.74 19.26
CA LEU A 137 10.69 9.88 17.91
C LEU A 137 10.15 11.14 17.21
#